data_AF-A0A1Z5HEP8-F1
#
_entry.id   AF-A0A1Z5HEP8-F1
#
_cell.length_a   1.000
_cell.length_b   1.000
_cell.length_c   1.000
_cell.angle_alpha   90.00
_cell.angle_beta   90.00
_cell.angle_gamma   90.00
#
_symmetry.space_group_name_H-M   'P 1'
#
loop_
_entity.id
_entity.type
_entity.pdbx_description
1 polymer ?
#
loop_
_entity_poly.entity_id
_entity_poly.type
_entity_poly.pdbx_seq_one_letter_code
_entity_poly.pdbx_strand_id
1 'polypeptide(L)'
;MRHNQYCPDWPGSGFDSLDEAREWVGNFVEWYNNEHRHSKIKFVTPAERHEGKDKNILEMRDKLYLQKKKEKPSRWSGSTRNWDATGPVSLNPDRTDEAA
;
A
#
# COMPACT_ATOMS: atom_id res chain seq x y z
N MET A 1 -10.27 4.07 22.83
CA MET A 1 -10.12 4.30 21.38
C MET A 1 -9.05 3.36 20.86
N ARG A 2 -9.27 2.71 19.71
CA ARG A 2 -8.34 1.70 19.16
C ARG A 2 -7.24 2.38 18.34
N HIS A 3 -6.01 1.89 18.49
CA HIS A 3 -4.90 2.09 17.56
C HIS A 3 -5.41 2.04 16.11
N ASN A 4 -5.20 3.10 15.34
CA ASN A 4 -5.63 3.14 13.95
C ASN A 4 -4.75 2.16 13.17
N GLN A 5 -5.34 1.17 12.49
CA GLN A 5 -4.57 0.20 11.66
C GLN A 5 -3.67 0.87 10.62
N TYR A 6 -3.93 2.15 10.30
CA TYR A 6 -3.19 2.93 9.33
C TYR A 6 -2.10 3.82 9.94
N CYS A 7 -2.03 3.99 11.26
CA CYS A 7 -1.09 4.89 11.90
C CYS A 7 -0.61 4.36 13.26
N PRO A 8 0.64 3.85 13.32
CA PRO A 8 1.22 3.37 14.58
C PRO A 8 1.35 4.48 15.63
N ASP A 9 1.55 5.73 15.19
CA ASP A 9 1.87 6.88 16.04
C ASP A 9 0.67 7.79 16.33
N TRP A 10 -0.54 7.23 16.29
CA TRP A 10 -1.73 7.98 16.67
C TRP A 10 -1.67 8.41 18.15
N PRO A 11 -1.84 9.70 18.49
CA PRO A 11 -1.78 10.15 19.87
C PRO A 11 -2.99 9.63 20.66
N GLY A 12 -2.70 8.83 21.68
CA GLY A 12 -3.72 8.15 22.49
C GLY A 12 -4.65 9.10 23.26
N SER A 13 -4.18 10.30 23.59
CA SER A 13 -4.92 11.36 24.28
C SER A 13 -5.62 12.35 23.34
N GLY A 14 -5.41 12.24 22.02
CA GLY A 14 -5.81 13.28 21.07
C GLY A 14 -4.79 14.41 20.99
N PHE A 15 -5.24 15.58 20.53
CA PHE A 15 -4.40 16.78 20.37
C PHE A 15 -4.85 17.87 21.35
N ASP A 16 -3.90 18.58 21.94
CA ASP A 16 -4.14 19.66 22.89
C ASP A 16 -4.52 20.97 22.17
N SER A 17 -4.21 21.09 20.88
CA SER A 17 -4.54 22.25 20.06
C SER A 17 -4.82 21.90 18.59
N LEU A 18 -5.45 22.84 17.87
CA LEU A 18 -5.64 22.72 16.42
C LEU A 18 -4.31 22.72 15.66
N ASP A 19 -3.30 23.44 16.16
CA ASP A 19 -2.01 23.53 15.47
C ASP A 19 -1.22 22.22 15.60
N GLU A 20 -1.24 21.61 16.78
CA GLU A 20 -0.67 20.26 16.97
C GLU A 20 -1.37 19.23 16.09
N ALA A 21 -2.70 19.29 15.99
CA ALA A 21 -3.45 18.40 15.11
C ALA A 21 -3.06 18.58 13.64
N ARG A 22 -2.86 19.83 13.18
CA ARG A 22 -2.44 20.13 11.80
C ARG A 22 -1.04 19.64 11.51
N GLU A 23 -0.10 19.89 12.42
CA GLU A 23 1.29 19.44 12.28
C GLU A 23 1.35 17.91 12.18
N TRP A 24 0.66 17.22 13.09
CA TRP A 24 0.61 15.77 13.08
C TRP A 24 -0.03 15.23 11.79
N VAL A 25 -1.15 15.79 11.34
CA VAL A 25 -1.79 15.35 10.09
C VAL A 25 -0.89 15.60 8.88
N GLY A 26 -0.17 16.72 8.85
CA GLY A 26 0.80 17.00 7.78
C GLY A 26 1.89 15.93 7.71
N ASN A 27 2.50 15.61 8.85
CA ASN A 27 3.51 14.56 8.95
C ASN A 27 2.95 13.18 8.58
N PHE A 28 1.72 12.87 9.02
CA PHE A 28 1.05 11.63 8.68
C PHE A 28 0.81 11.50 7.18
N VAL A 29 0.33 12.54 6.51
CA VAL A 29 0.06 12.52 5.06
C VAL A 29 1.33 12.32 4.26
N GLU A 30 2.42 13.00 4.65
CA GLU A 30 3.72 12.84 4.02
C GLU A 30 4.23 11.40 4.14
N TRP A 31 4.25 10.86 5.35
CA TRP A 31 4.64 9.47 5.61
C TRP A 31 3.72 8.48 4.88
N TYR A 32 2.40 8.66 4.95
CA TYR A 32 1.43 7.74 4.35
C TYR A 32 1.61 7.65 2.84
N ASN A 33 1.88 8.77 2.17
CA ASN A 33 2.03 8.79 0.73
C ASN A 33 3.41 8.30 0.26
N ASN A 34 4.47 8.65 0.98
CA ASN A 34 5.85 8.51 0.48
C ASN A 34 6.66 7.39 1.14
N GLU A 35 6.28 6.92 2.32
CA GLU A 35 7.02 5.90 3.08
C GLU A 35 6.19 4.64 3.38
N HIS A 36 4.91 4.81 3.69
CA HIS A 36 4.03 3.72 4.07
C HIS A 36 3.80 2.75 2.89
N ARG A 37 4.24 1.50 3.06
CA ARG A 37 4.03 0.44 2.07
C ARG A 37 2.72 -0.28 2.33
N HIS A 38 1.72 0.04 1.51
CA HIS A 38 0.34 -0.40 1.76
C HIS A 38 0.07 -1.83 1.23
N SER A 39 -0.40 -2.71 2.09
CA SER A 39 -0.54 -4.15 1.79
C SER A 39 -1.53 -4.46 0.66
N LYS A 40 -2.65 -3.71 0.58
CA LYS A 40 -3.65 -3.85 -0.50
C LYS A 40 -3.10 -3.52 -1.90
N ILE A 41 -2.02 -2.75 -1.98
CA ILE A 41 -1.35 -2.40 -3.24
C ILE A 41 0.01 -3.10 -3.34
N LYS A 42 0.15 -4.26 -2.68
CA LYS A 42 1.34 -5.11 -2.75
C LYS A 42 2.62 -4.41 -2.26
N PHE A 43 2.49 -3.62 -1.18
CA PHE A 43 3.62 -2.99 -0.50
C PHE A 43 4.43 -2.00 -1.38
N VAL A 44 3.77 -1.33 -2.32
CA VAL A 44 4.26 -0.06 -2.87
C VAL A 44 3.69 1.09 -2.04
N THR A 45 4.29 2.27 -2.15
CA THR A 45 3.75 3.48 -1.53
C THR A 45 2.58 4.03 -2.38
N PRO A 46 1.63 4.75 -1.78
CA PRO A 46 0.58 5.43 -2.56
C PRO A 46 1.15 6.35 -3.64
N ALA A 47 2.25 7.07 -3.38
CA ALA A 47 2.91 7.91 -4.38
C ALA A 47 3.52 7.07 -5.52
N GLU A 48 4.24 5.98 -5.22
CA GLU A 48 4.79 5.06 -6.23
C GLU A 48 3.69 4.53 -7.17
N ARG A 49 2.51 4.21 -6.62
CA ARG A 49 1.34 3.78 -7.40
C ARG A 49 0.75 4.92 -8.21
N HIS A 50 0.59 6.10 -7.60
CA HIS A 50 0.00 7.26 -8.26
C HIS A 50 0.81 7.67 -9.50
N GLU A 51 2.14 7.59 -9.41
CA GLU A 51 3.06 7.85 -10.51
C GLU A 51 3.19 6.67 -11.51
N GLY A 52 2.50 5.55 -11.27
CA GLY A 52 2.54 4.36 -12.12
C GLY A 52 3.86 3.57 -12.07
N LYS A 53 4.72 3.84 -11.07
CA LYS A 53 6.00 3.13 -10.87
C LYS A 53 5.81 1.73 -10.28
N ASP A 54 4.64 1.45 -9.72
CA ASP A 54 4.28 0.19 -9.09
C ASP A 54 4.53 -1.03 -9.97
N LYS A 55 4.18 -0.96 -11.26
CA LYS A 55 4.38 -2.06 -12.23
C LYS A 55 5.84 -2.53 -12.28
N ASN A 56 6.78 -1.60 -12.45
CA ASN A 56 8.20 -1.90 -12.54
C ASN A 56 8.75 -2.44 -11.22
N ILE A 57 8.36 -1.84 -10.10
CA ILE A 57 8.77 -2.27 -8.75
C ILE A 57 8.33 -3.71 -8.49
N LEU A 58 7.09 -4.02 -8.86
CA LEU A 58 6.48 -5.32 -8.65
C LEU A 58 7.07 -6.40 -9.56
N GLU A 59 7.36 -6.08 -10.82
CA GLU A 59 8.06 -6.99 -11.73
C GLU A 59 9.47 -7.33 -11.22
N MET A 60 10.21 -6.34 -10.72
CA MET A 60 11.52 -6.56 -10.10
C MET A 60 11.43 -7.46 -8.86
N ARG A 61 10.39 -7.28 -8.03
CA ARG A 61 10.16 -8.15 -6.85
C ARG A 61 9.85 -9.58 -7.24
N ASP A 62 9.05 -9.79 -8.29
CA ASP A 62 8.74 -11.13 -8.75
C ASP A 62 10.01 -11.87 -9.22
N LYS A 63 10.82 -11.22 -10.08
CA LYS A 63 12.11 -11.75 -10.53
C LYS A 63 13.02 -12.14 -9.36
N LEU A 64 13.13 -11.26 -8.37
CA LEU A 64 13.94 -11.51 -7.17
C LEU A 64 13.40 -12.72 -6.38
N TYR A 65 12.09 -12.81 -6.18
CA TYR A 65 11.47 -13.91 -5.43
C TYR A 65 11.67 -15.25 -6.14
N LEU A 66 11.48 -15.29 -7.45
CA LEU A 66 11.74 -16.47 -8.27
C LEU A 66 13.21 -16.90 -8.20
N GLN A 67 14.14 -15.94 -8.30
CA GLN A 67 15.57 -16.21 -8.14
C GLN A 67 15.89 -16.79 -6.75
N LYS A 68 15.39 -16.17 -5.66
CA LYS A 68 15.64 -16.65 -4.29
C LYS A 68 14.98 -17.99 -4.00
N LYS A 69 13.85 -18.30 -4.64
CA LYS A 69 13.25 -19.63 -4.58
C LYS A 69 14.11 -20.67 -5.28
N LYS A 70 14.67 -20.35 -6.45
CA LYS A 70 15.61 -21.24 -7.17
C LYS A 70 16.89 -21.49 -6.37
N GLU A 71 17.43 -20.46 -5.71
CA GLU A 71 18.65 -20.57 -4.89
C GLU A 71 18.46 -21.42 -3.63
N LYS A 72 17.30 -21.33 -2.95
CA LYS A 72 17.03 -22.05 -1.69
C LYS A 72 15.62 -22.64 -1.65
N PRO A 73 15.31 -23.70 -2.42
CA PRO A 73 13.95 -24.23 -2.52
C PRO A 73 13.36 -24.69 -1.18
N SER A 74 14.19 -25.21 -0.27
CA SER A 74 13.76 -25.68 1.07
C SER A 74 13.15 -24.60 1.96
N ARG A 75 13.40 -23.31 1.69
CA ARG A 75 12.77 -22.20 2.41
C ARG A 75 11.34 -21.89 1.93
N TRP A 76 10.88 -22.53 0.86
CA TRP A 76 9.61 -22.21 0.21
C TRP A 76 8.70 -23.43 0.24
N SER A 77 7.55 -23.30 0.89
CA SER A 77 6.53 -24.35 0.93
C SER A 77 5.70 -24.47 -0.36
N GLY A 78 5.75 -23.46 -1.23
CA GLY A 78 4.93 -23.41 -2.43
C GLY A 78 5.35 -22.29 -3.39
N SER A 79 4.39 -21.79 -4.17
CA SER A 79 4.60 -20.67 -5.12
C SER A 79 5.05 -19.39 -4.41
N THR A 80 5.72 -18.52 -5.16
CA THR A 80 6.06 -17.17 -4.68
C THR A 80 4.78 -16.35 -4.48
N ARG A 81 4.91 -15.26 -3.72
CA ARG A 81 3.81 -14.32 -3.52
C ARG A 81 3.40 -13.71 -4.87
N ASN A 82 2.09 -13.52 -5.08
CA ASN A 82 1.59 -12.78 -6.23
C ASN A 82 2.01 -11.30 -6.13
N TRP A 83 2.81 -10.88 -7.12
CA TRP A 83 3.29 -9.52 -7.33
C TRP A 83 2.66 -8.87 -8.57
N ASP A 84 1.50 -9.33 -9.03
CA ASP A 84 0.81 -8.67 -10.14
C ASP A 84 0.35 -7.28 -9.72
N ALA A 85 0.50 -6.31 -10.64
CA ALA A 85 0.00 -4.96 -10.42
C ALA A 85 -1.51 -4.99 -10.18
N THR A 86 -1.96 -4.20 -9.20
CA THR A 86 -3.39 -4.14 -8.90
C THR A 86 -4.09 -3.32 -9.99
N GLY A 87 -5.16 -3.87 -10.56
CA GLY A 87 -5.96 -3.20 -11.58
C GLY A 87 -6.65 -1.93 -11.08
N PRO A 88 -7.33 -1.21 -12.00
CA PRO A 88 -8.16 -0.07 -11.65
C PRO A 88 -9.30 -0.50 -10.71
N VAL A 89 -9.68 0.40 -9.81
CA VAL A 89 -10.80 0.23 -8.88
C VAL A 89 -11.62 1.51 -8.92
N SER A 90 -12.94 1.38 -9.10
CA SER A 90 -13.89 2.50 -9.11
C SER A 90 -14.56 2.64 -7.73
N LEU A 91 -14.61 3.86 -7.18
CA LEU A 91 -15.32 4.13 -5.92
C LEU A 91 -16.85 4.10 -6.09
N ASN A 92 -17.33 4.58 -7.23
CA ASN A 92 -18.69 4.41 -7.71
C ASN A 92 -18.58 3.78 -9.10
N PRO A 93 -19.04 2.54 -9.31
CA PRO A 93 -19.10 1.98 -10.65
C PRO A 93 -20.05 2.83 -11.49
N ASP A 94 -19.70 3.06 -12.76
CA ASP A 94 -20.64 3.66 -13.70
C ASP A 94 -21.90 2.79 -13.72
N ARG A 95 -23.08 3.42 -13.71
CA ARG A 95 -24.31 2.69 -14.02
C ARG A 95 -24.14 2.22 -15.45
N THR A 96 -23.92 0.93 -15.63
CA THR A 96 -24.10 0.31 -16.94
C THR A 96 -25.55 0.56 -17.32
N ASP A 97 -25.79 1.47 -18.26
CA ASP A 97 -27.06 1.59 -18.96
C ASP A 97 -27.23 0.33 -19.83
N GLU A 98 -27.48 -0.81 -19.19
CA GLU A 98 -28.13 -1.96 -19.81
C GLU A 98 -29.58 -1.94 -19.35
N ALA A 99 -30.36 -1.07 -19.99
CA ALA A 99 -31.80 -1.23 -20.07
C ALA A 99 -32.13 -1.75 -21.48
N ALA A 100 -32.70 -2.94 -21.50
CA ALA A 100 -33.21 -3.67 -22.66
C ALA A 100 -34.30 -2.91 -23.42
#